data_AF-A0A644WMB9-F1
#
_entry.id   AF-A0A644WMB9-F1
#
_cell.length_a   1.000
_cell.length_b   1.000
_cell.length_c   1.000
_cell.angle_alpha   90.00
_cell.angle_beta   90.00
_cell.angle_gamma   90.00
#
_symmetry.space_group_name_H-M   'P 1'
#
loop_
_entity.id
_entity.type
_entity.pdbx_description
1 polymer ?
#
loop_
_entity_poly.entity_id
_entity_poly.type
_entity_poly.pdbx_seq_one_letter_code
_entity_poly.pdbx_strand_id
1 'polypeptide(L)'
;MQAFILLLFVIAVLVLKHFVFEYKRKQRRDYYRNEYLKSDAWQRKRYVVLKRDNWRCIYCGARATQVHHKRYAKRNIGKEPIDWLVSVCENCHNLIHHEH
;
A
#
# COMPACT_ATOMS: atom_id res chain seq x y z
N MET A 1 -42.34 10.92 15.66
CA MET A 1 -41.80 9.55 15.86
C MET A 1 -41.16 8.97 14.59
N GLN A 2 -41.81 9.00 13.42
CA GLN A 2 -41.23 8.48 12.17
C GLN A 2 -39.89 9.13 11.75
N ALA A 3 -39.75 10.45 11.86
CA ALA A 3 -38.49 11.14 11.50
C ALA A 3 -37.29 10.67 12.34
N PHE A 4 -37.49 10.38 13.63
CA PHE A 4 -36.45 9.84 14.51
C PHE A 4 -36.08 8.40 14.13
N ILE A 5 -37.07 7.56 13.81
CA ILE A 5 -36.83 6.18 13.35
C ILE A 5 -36.04 6.19 12.04
N LEU A 6 -36.41 7.06 11.09
CA LEU A 6 -35.68 7.22 9.83
C LEU A 6 -34.24 7.71 10.07
N LEU A 7 -34.05 8.69 10.96
CA LEU A 7 -32.73 9.19 11.32
C LEU A 7 -31.85 8.08 11.94
N LEU A 8 -32.39 7.33 12.91
CA LEU A 8 -31.68 6.21 13.53
C LEU A 8 -31.32 5.12 12.52
N PHE A 9 -32.22 4.81 11.59
CA PHE A 9 -31.95 3.85 10.52
C PHE A 9 -30.82 4.33 9.59
N VAL A 10 -30.84 5.60 9.17
CA VAL A 10 -29.76 6.18 8.35
C VAL A 10 -28.43 6.11 9.08
N ILE A 11 -28.40 6.48 10.37
CA ILE A 11 -27.20 6.39 11.21
C ILE A 11 -26.71 4.93 11.27
N ALA A 12 -27.60 3.97 11.51
CA ALA A 12 -27.25 2.55 11.58
C ALA A 12 -26.64 2.05 10.25
N VAL A 13 -27.19 2.47 9.10
CA VAL A 13 -26.63 2.15 7.78
C VAL A 13 -25.25 2.79 7.59
N LEU A 14 -25.03 4.03 8.01
CA LEU A 14 -23.73 4.69 7.94
C LEU A 14 -22.69 4.00 8.82
N VAL A 15 -23.07 3.64 10.05
CA VAL A 15 -22.20 2.89 10.99
C VAL A 15 -21.85 1.52 10.42
N LEU A 16 -22.83 0.77 9.89
CA LEU A 16 -22.59 -0.52 9.27
C LEU A 16 -21.65 -0.40 8.05
N LYS A 17 -21.88 0.60 7.18
CA LYS A 17 -21.00 0.88 6.04
C LYS A 17 -19.58 1.20 6.48
N HIS A 18 -19.43 2.02 7.52
CA HIS A 18 -18.13 2.34 8.10
C HIS A 18 -17.43 1.08 8.63
N PHE A 19 -18.13 0.26 9.41
CA PHE A 19 -17.59 -0.98 9.97
C PHE A 19 -17.14 -1.96 8.88
N VAL A 20 -17.97 -2.20 7.86
CA VAL A 20 -17.61 -3.07 6.71
C VAL A 20 -16.38 -2.53 5.99
N PHE A 21 -16.30 -1.21 5.81
CA PHE A 21 -15.16 -0.56 5.17
C PHE A 21 -13.86 -0.72 5.98
N GLU A 22 -13.89 -0.53 7.29
CA GLU A 22 -12.73 -0.74 8.16
C GLU A 22 -12.29 -2.21 8.18
N TYR A 23 -13.24 -3.15 8.24
CA TYR A 23 -12.95 -4.59 8.19
C TYR A 23 -12.23 -4.96 6.89
N LYS A 24 -12.78 -4.54 5.73
CA LYS A 24 -12.14 -4.77 4.43
C LYS A 24 -10.77 -4.10 4.31
N ARG A 25 -10.60 -2.91 4.89
CA ARG A 25 -9.30 -2.22 4.92
C ARG A 25 -8.28 -2.99 5.76
N LYS A 26 -8.69 -3.53 6.93
CA LYS A 26 -7.83 -4.36 7.77
C LYS A 26 -7.41 -5.64 7.04
N GLN A 27 -8.35 -6.38 6.47
CA GLN A 27 -8.05 -7.58 5.68
C GLN A 27 -7.11 -7.29 4.51
N ARG A 28 -7.31 -6.19 3.78
CA ARG A 28 -6.41 -5.78 2.70
C ARG A 28 -4.98 -5.54 3.20
N ARG A 29 -4.82 -4.82 4.31
CA ARG A 29 -3.49 -4.54 4.89
C ARG A 29 -2.81 -5.82 5.35
N ASP A 30 -3.59 -6.72 5.94
CA ASP A 30 -3.12 -8.02 6.39
C ASP A 30 -2.61 -8.86 5.21
N TYR A 31 -3.44 -9.07 4.18
CA TYR A 31 -3.05 -9.73 2.93
C TYR A 31 -1.78 -9.09 2.32
N TYR A 32 -1.75 -7.76 2.21
CA TYR A 32 -0.61 -7.06 1.63
C TYR A 32 0.69 -7.36 2.39
N ARG A 33 0.67 -7.22 3.72
CA ARG A 33 1.87 -7.36 4.56
C ARG A 33 2.29 -8.81 4.76
N ASN A 34 1.32 -9.69 4.98
CA ASN A 34 1.57 -11.05 5.45
C ASN A 34 1.60 -12.08 4.32
N GLU A 35 0.98 -11.80 3.17
CA GLU A 35 0.96 -12.70 2.02
C GLU A 35 1.70 -12.10 0.82
N TYR A 36 1.22 -10.97 0.27
CA TYR A 36 1.74 -10.43 -0.99
C TYR A 36 3.22 -10.06 -0.92
N LEU A 37 3.65 -9.31 0.11
CA LEU A 37 5.07 -8.92 0.27
C LEU A 37 6.01 -10.11 0.52
N LYS A 38 5.48 -11.29 0.84
CA LYS A 38 6.28 -12.52 1.00
C LYS A 38 6.23 -13.41 -0.24
N SER A 39 5.37 -13.10 -1.22
CA SER A 39 5.16 -13.91 -2.41
C SER A 39 6.27 -13.77 -3.46
N ASP A 40 6.44 -14.81 -4.29
CA ASP A 40 7.34 -14.80 -5.44
C ASP A 40 6.97 -13.71 -6.47
N ALA A 41 5.70 -13.35 -6.55
CA ALA A 41 5.23 -12.27 -7.42
C ALA A 41 5.85 -10.92 -7.00
N TRP A 42 5.85 -10.62 -5.69
CA TRP A 42 6.52 -9.43 -5.18
C TRP A 42 8.03 -9.53 -5.32
N GLN A 43 8.65 -10.67 -5.00
CA GLN A 43 10.09 -10.83 -5.13
C GLN A 43 10.58 -10.58 -6.57
N ARG A 44 9.86 -11.13 -7.57
CA ARG A 44 10.15 -10.87 -8.99
C ARG A 44 9.96 -9.40 -9.34
N LYS A 45 8.84 -8.79 -8.94
CA LYS A 45 8.58 -7.36 -9.20
C LYS A 45 9.67 -6.47 -8.58
N ARG A 46 10.03 -6.74 -7.32
CA ARG A 46 11.13 -6.07 -6.59
C ARG A 46 12.45 -6.18 -7.36
N TYR A 47 12.79 -7.36 -7.86
CA TYR A 47 14.00 -7.55 -8.67
C TYR A 47 13.97 -6.71 -9.95
N VAL A 48 12.85 -6.67 -10.68
CA VAL A 48 12.74 -5.89 -11.91
C VAL A 48 12.94 -4.39 -11.63
N VAL A 49 12.37 -3.86 -10.54
CA VAL A 49 12.55 -2.45 -10.14
C VAL A 49 14.01 -2.15 -9.80
N LEU A 50 14.64 -2.99 -8.97
CA LEU A 50 16.06 -2.85 -8.62
C LEU A 50 16.96 -2.93 -9.85
N LYS A 51 16.64 -3.83 -10.78
CA LYS A 51 17.38 -3.99 -12.04
C LYS A 51 17.23 -2.78 -12.96
N ARG A 52 16.01 -2.28 -13.13
CA ARG A 52 15.72 -1.07 -13.92
C ARG A 52 16.54 0.12 -13.44
N ASP A 53 16.67 0.28 -12.13
CA ASP A 53 17.37 1.41 -11.51
C ASP A 53 18.86 1.13 -11.27
N ASN A 54 19.42 0.11 -11.92
CA ASN A 54 20.83 -0.29 -11.80
C ASN A 54 21.30 -0.49 -10.34
N TRP A 55 20.43 -0.99 -9.47
CA TRP A 55 20.67 -1.20 -8.04
C TRP A 55 21.15 0.08 -7.33
N ARG A 56 20.77 1.25 -7.85
CA ARG A 56 21.06 2.56 -7.28
C ARG A 56 19.79 3.21 -6.77
N CYS A 57 19.93 3.92 -5.65
CA CYS A 57 18.89 4.75 -5.09
C CYS A 57 18.61 5.88 -6.05
N ILE A 58 17.35 6.05 -6.45
CA ILE A 58 16.98 7.10 -7.42
C ILE A 58 17.16 8.52 -6.84
N TYR A 59 17.24 8.66 -5.51
CA TYR A 59 17.32 9.97 -4.85
C TYR A 59 18.77 10.39 -4.56
N CYS A 60 19.65 9.45 -4.19
CA CYS A 60 21.01 9.78 -3.75
C CYS A 60 22.12 9.00 -4.48
N GLY A 61 21.79 8.08 -5.37
CA GLY A 61 22.75 7.30 -6.14
C GLY A 61 23.49 6.18 -5.39
N ALA A 62 23.32 6.08 -4.05
CA ALA A 62 23.85 5.00 -3.23
C ALA A 62 23.27 3.63 -3.61
N ARG A 63 23.84 2.52 -3.12
CA ARG A 63 23.30 1.18 -3.40
C ARG A 63 21.86 1.06 -2.86
N ALA A 64 20.92 0.73 -3.74
CA ALA A 64 19.55 0.45 -3.36
C ALA A 64 19.40 -1.01 -2.90
N THR A 65 18.74 -1.17 -1.75
CA THR A 65 18.42 -2.46 -1.15
C THR A 65 16.91 -2.64 -0.95
N GLN A 66 16.12 -1.59 -1.19
CA GLN A 66 14.70 -1.57 -0.93
C GLN A 66 13.95 -0.98 -2.12
N VAL A 67 12.65 -1.28 -2.19
CA VAL A 67 11.74 -0.72 -3.18
C VAL A 67 10.65 0.03 -2.44
N HIS A 68 10.55 1.33 -2.72
CA HIS A 68 9.54 2.20 -2.16
C HIS A 68 8.32 2.28 -3.09
N HIS A 69 7.12 2.26 -2.51
CA HIS A 69 5.87 2.48 -3.23
C HIS A 69 5.50 3.97 -3.20
N LYS A 70 5.57 4.65 -4.35
CA LYS A 70 5.06 6.02 -4.51
C LYS A 70 3.54 6.08 -4.40
N ARG A 71 2.86 4.98 -4.75
CA ARG A 71 1.40 4.83 -4.71
C ARG A 71 1.04 3.37 -4.38
N TYR A 72 -0.03 3.19 -3.62
CA TYR A 72 -0.55 1.86 -3.26
C TYR A 72 -1.80 1.51 -4.05
N ALA A 73 -1.87 0.26 -4.52
CA ALA A 73 -3.02 -0.25 -5.26
C ALA A 73 -4.25 -0.43 -4.33
N LYS A 74 -5.29 0.37 -4.54
CA LYS A 74 -6.57 0.22 -3.82
C LYS A 74 -7.35 -1.04 -4.20
N ARG A 75 -7.04 -1.66 -5.34
CA ARG A 75 -7.60 -2.92 -5.87
C ARG A 75 -6.51 -3.61 -6.68
N ASN A 76 -6.61 -4.93 -6.89
CA ASN A 76 -5.65 -5.70 -7.69
C ASN A 76 -4.19 -5.53 -7.25
N ILE A 77 -3.92 -5.75 -5.96
CA ILE A 77 -2.56 -5.75 -5.40
C ILE A 77 -1.69 -6.72 -6.22
N GLY A 78 -0.50 -6.30 -6.62
CA GLY A 78 0.37 -7.08 -7.48
C GLY A 78 0.27 -6.75 -8.96
N LYS A 79 -0.74 -5.97 -9.38
CA LYS A 79 -0.90 -5.52 -10.77
C LYS A 79 -0.62 -4.03 -10.96
N GLU A 80 -0.10 -3.35 -9.94
CA GLU A 80 0.30 -1.94 -10.07
C GLU A 80 1.42 -1.75 -11.11
N PRO A 81 1.39 -0.61 -11.85
CA PRO A 81 2.45 -0.24 -12.78
C PRO A 81 3.80 -0.17 -12.09
N ILE A 82 4.86 -0.60 -12.77
CA ILE A 82 6.21 -0.59 -12.21
C ILE A 82 6.72 0.82 -11.91
N ASP A 83 6.19 1.84 -12.59
CA ASP A 83 6.55 3.25 -12.35
C ASP A 83 6.01 3.79 -11.03
N TRP A 84 5.14 3.04 -10.33
CA TRP A 84 4.74 3.36 -8.96
C TRP A 84 5.77 2.90 -7.93
N LEU A 85 6.80 2.18 -8.38
CA LEU A 85 7.87 1.62 -7.57
C LEU A 85 9.20 2.26 -7.92
N VAL A 86 10.01 2.53 -6.91
CA VAL A 86 11.34 3.11 -7.08
C VAL A 86 12.35 2.43 -6.17
N SER A 87 13.56 2.23 -6.68
CA SER A 87 14.67 1.68 -5.90
C SER A 87 15.24 2.74 -4.97
N VAL A 88 15.37 2.40 -3.69
CA VAL A 88 15.89 3.31 -2.65
C VAL A 88 16.89 2.59 -1.75
N CYS A 89 17.83 3.35 -1.20
CA CYS A 89 18.63 2.89 -0.07
C CYS A 89 17.80 3.00 1.23
N GLU A 90 18.25 2.33 2.28
CA GLU A 90 17.58 2.33 3.58
C GLU A 90 17.42 3.74 4.16
N ASN A 91 18.44 4.59 4.09
CA ASN A 91 18.38 5.96 4.60
C ASN A 91 17.29 6.77 3.91
N CYS A 92 17.24 6.76 2.56
CA CYS A 92 16.19 7.45 1.82
C CYS A 92 14.81 6.84 2.08
N HIS A 93 14.71 5.51 2.21
CA HIS A 93 13.44 4.87 2.52
C HIS A 93 12.88 5.32 3.86
N ASN A 94 13.73 5.37 4.90
CA ASN A 94 13.34 5.83 6.22
C ASN A 94 12.93 7.30 6.20
N LEU A 95 13.71 8.17 5.54
CA LEU A 95 13.36 9.60 5.38
C LEU A 95 11.96 9.78 4.78
N ILE A 96 11.63 9.03 3.71
CA ILE A 96 10.31 9.13 3.08
C ILE A 96 9.18 8.71 4.04
N HIS A 97 9.37 7.69 4.88
CA HIS A 97 8.35 7.28 5.86
C HIS A 97 8.27 8.21 7.08
N HIS A 98 9.33 8.97 7.37
CA HIS A 98 9.38 9.95 8.47
C HIS A 98 8.84 11.34 8.07
N GLU A 99 8.64 11.62 6.78
CA GLU A 99 8.03 12.86 6.27
C GLU A 99 6.48 12.81 6.26
N HIS A 100 5.86 11.90 7.01
CA HIS A 100 4.41 11.76 7.13
C HIS A 100 3.87 12.10 8.51
#